data_AF-A0A2J6X9L8-F1
#
_entry.id   AF-A0A2J6X9L8-F1
#
_cell.length_a   1.000
_cell.length_b   1.000
_cell.length_c   1.000
_cell.angle_alpha   90.00
_cell.angle_beta   90.00
_cell.angle_gamma   90.00
#
_symmetry.space_group_name_H-M   'P 1'
#
loop_
_entity.id
_entity.type
_entity.pdbx_description
1 polymer ?
#
loop_
_entity_poly.entity_id
_entity_poly.type
_entity_poly.pdbx_seq_one_letter_code
_entity_poly.pdbx_strand_id
1 'polypeptide(L)'
;TDVQSQILTLLTLANGSSVVTETVFENRFRIVDDLLKMGANIRVEGISAFITGVKELKPSVVTAKDLRGGMSLLLATLSAKGTSKVLEPVHIDRGYESYIEKIKGLGGDVERKNS
;
A
#
# COMPACT_ATOMS: atom_id res chain seq x y z
N THR A 1 14.65 -2.25 0.69
CA THR A 1 14.41 -2.99 -0.56
C THR A 1 13.12 -3.78 -0.57
N ASP A 2 12.96 -4.99 -0.02
CA ASP A 2 11.71 -5.76 -0.28
C ASP A 2 10.52 -5.43 0.62
N VAL A 3 10.80 -4.93 1.82
CA VAL A 3 9.80 -4.49 2.81
C VAL A 3 9.48 -3.00 2.73
N GLN A 4 10.13 -2.27 1.81
CA GLN A 4 10.09 -0.82 1.75
C GLN A 4 8.67 -0.31 1.49
N SER A 5 7.93 -0.93 0.56
CA SER A 5 6.57 -0.56 0.22
C SER A 5 5.60 -0.72 1.41
N GLN A 6 5.76 -1.79 2.20
CA GLN A 6 4.94 -2.04 3.38
C GLN A 6 5.25 -1.04 4.49
N ILE A 7 6.54 -0.74 4.72
CA ILE A 7 6.96 0.26 5.71
C ILE A 7 6.45 1.64 5.31
N LEU A 8 6.61 2.03 4.04
CA LEU A 8 6.11 3.32 3.55
C LEU A 8 4.60 3.45 3.78
N THR A 9 3.83 2.39 3.51
CA THR A 9 2.39 2.35 3.78
C THR A 9 2.08 2.52 5.27
N LEU A 10 2.76 1.77 6.14
CA LEU A 10 2.60 1.89 7.60
C LEU A 10 2.86 3.34 8.08
N LEU A 11 3.93 3.95 7.58
CA LEU A 11 4.33 5.31 7.97
C LEU A 11 3.28 6.37 7.56
N THR A 12 2.43 6.09 6.57
CA THR A 12 1.32 7.01 6.24
C THR A 12 0.29 7.16 7.36
N LEU A 13 0.25 6.24 8.32
CA LEU A 13 -0.67 6.27 9.46
C LEU A 13 0.05 6.42 10.81
N ALA A 14 1.38 6.54 10.80
CA ALA A 14 2.17 6.75 12.01
C ALA A 14 1.97 8.17 12.57
N ASN A 15 2.26 8.40 13.86
CA ASN A 15 2.24 9.76 14.39
C ASN A 15 3.56 10.48 14.06
N GLY A 16 3.48 11.63 13.38
CA GLY A 16 4.63 12.48 13.08
C GLY A 16 5.17 12.32 11.65
N SER A 17 6.42 12.74 11.46
CA SER A 17 7.10 12.73 10.16
C SER A 17 8.17 11.65 10.10
N SER A 18 8.39 11.10 8.91
CA SER A 18 9.36 10.04 8.65
C SER A 18 10.00 10.23 7.28
N VAL A 19 11.19 9.65 7.11
CA VAL A 19 11.91 9.67 5.83
C VAL A 19 12.31 8.24 5.48
N VAL A 20 12.03 7.84 4.24
CA VAL A 20 12.43 6.56 3.68
C VAL A 20 13.35 6.83 2.49
N THR A 21 14.60 6.39 2.58
CA THR A 21 15.60 6.51 1.50
C THR A 21 15.87 5.13 0.89
N GLU A 22 15.83 5.03 -0.43
CA GLU A 22 16.10 3.78 -1.16
C GLU A 22 17.37 3.94 -2.00
N THR A 23 18.41 3.18 -1.69
CA THR A 23 19.73 3.30 -2.32
C THR A 23 20.02 2.19 -3.33
N VAL A 24 19.14 1.19 -3.44
CA VAL A 24 19.41 -0.03 -4.22
C VAL A 24 18.59 -0.09 -5.52
N PHE A 25 17.40 0.51 -5.55
CA PHE A 25 16.50 0.46 -6.72
C PHE A 25 15.87 1.82 -7.00
N GLU A 26 16.14 2.39 -8.17
CA GLU A 26 15.75 3.76 -8.55
C GLU A 26 14.24 3.98 -8.71
N ASN A 27 13.44 2.92 -8.87
CA ASN A 27 12.04 3.00 -9.32
C ASN A 27 11.00 2.42 -8.34
N ARG A 28 11.23 2.52 -7.01
CA ARG A 28 10.35 1.85 -6.01
C ARG A 28 9.21 2.66 -5.41
N PHE A 29 9.11 3.98 -5.62
CA PHE A 29 7.99 4.78 -5.12
C PHE A 29 6.68 4.61 -5.95
N ARG A 30 6.51 3.47 -6.64
CA ARG A 30 5.38 3.22 -7.56
C ARG A 30 4.00 3.19 -6.91
N ILE A 31 3.95 2.95 -5.60
CA ILE A 31 2.72 2.97 -4.81
C ILE A 31 2.35 4.36 -4.29
N VAL A 32 3.26 5.34 -4.38
CA VAL A 32 3.05 6.67 -3.78
C VAL A 32 1.85 7.35 -4.43
N ASP A 33 1.70 7.30 -5.76
CA ASP A 33 0.55 7.91 -6.44
C ASP A 33 -0.79 7.35 -5.96
N ASP A 34 -0.87 6.05 -5.71
CA ASP A 34 -2.10 5.41 -5.22
C ASP A 34 -2.36 5.74 -3.75
N LEU A 35 -1.31 5.82 -2.92
CA LEU A 35 -1.42 6.29 -1.54
C LEU A 35 -1.83 7.78 -1.47
N LEU A 36 -1.33 8.62 -2.37
CA LEU A 36 -1.73 10.02 -2.48
C LEU A 36 -3.22 10.15 -2.84
N LYS A 37 -3.74 9.32 -3.76
CA LYS A 37 -5.19 9.25 -4.05
C LYS A 37 -6.02 8.85 -2.82
N MET A 38 -5.46 8.01 -1.97
CA MET A 38 -6.06 7.63 -0.68
C MET A 38 -5.90 8.71 0.41
N GLY A 39 -5.27 9.85 0.10
CA GLY A 39 -5.12 10.97 1.02
C GLY A 39 -3.89 10.90 1.93
N ALA A 40 -2.92 10.04 1.64
CA ALA A 40 -1.63 10.06 2.32
C ALA A 40 -0.89 11.38 2.05
N ASN A 41 -0.05 11.81 2.99
CA ASN A 41 0.82 12.97 2.83
C ASN A 41 2.27 12.51 2.62
N ILE A 42 2.67 12.44 1.36
CA ILE A 42 3.99 11.95 0.93
C ILE A 42 4.58 12.93 -0.09
N ARG A 43 5.85 13.31 0.09
CA ARG A 43 6.65 14.04 -0.90
C ARG A 43 7.87 13.20 -1.28
N VAL A 44 8.09 12.97 -2.57
CA VAL A 44 9.27 12.26 -3.06
C VAL A 44 10.27 13.26 -3.62
N GLU A 45 11.53 13.19 -3.17
CA GLU A 45 12.64 13.98 -3.70
C GLU A 45 13.85 13.07 -3.95
N GLY A 46 14.23 12.93 -5.22
CA GLY A 46 15.28 12.00 -5.63
C GLY A 46 14.99 10.58 -5.15
N ILE A 47 15.88 10.06 -4.31
CA ILE A 47 15.79 8.70 -3.76
C ILE A 47 15.11 8.61 -2.39
N SER A 48 14.53 9.72 -1.90
CA SER A 48 13.88 9.78 -0.59
C SER A 48 12.41 10.13 -0.68
N ALA A 49 11.59 9.49 0.13
CA ALA A 49 10.21 9.87 0.40
C ALA A 49 10.11 10.44 1.83
N PHE A 50 9.50 11.61 1.93
CA PHE A 50 9.15 12.30 3.16
C PHE A 50 7.67 12.06 3.42
N ILE A 51 7.35 11.40 4.53
CA ILE A 51 5.99 11.01 4.88
C ILE A 51 5.61 11.76 6.14
N THR A 52 4.44 12.38 6.15
CA THR A 52 3.79 12.86 7.37
C THR A 52 2.54 12.02 7.57
N GLY A 53 2.45 11.34 8.70
CA GLY A 53 1.32 10.46 8.91
C GLY A 53 0.00 11.23 9.02
N VAL A 54 -1.05 10.60 8.52
CA VAL A 54 -2.42 11.11 8.49
C VAL A 54 -3.29 10.31 9.43
N LYS A 55 -4.40 10.90 9.87
CA LYS A 55 -5.33 10.24 10.80
C LYS A 55 -6.03 9.03 10.18
N GLU A 56 -6.37 9.12 8.91
CA GLU A 56 -7.10 8.08 8.19
C GLU A 56 -6.78 8.14 6.69
N LEU A 57 -6.79 6.97 6.04
CA LEU A 57 -6.83 6.86 4.59
C LEU A 57 -8.27 6.82 4.10
N LYS A 58 -8.48 7.36 2.91
CA LYS A 58 -9.77 7.37 2.21
C LYS A 58 -9.87 6.19 1.24
N PRO A 59 -11.08 5.67 1.03
CA PRO A 59 -11.28 4.60 0.06
C PRO A 59 -10.93 5.07 -1.35
N SER A 60 -10.30 4.19 -2.13
CA SER A 60 -9.87 4.48 -3.50
C SER A 60 -9.85 3.22 -4.36
N VAL A 61 -9.69 3.41 -5.67
CA VAL A 61 -9.32 2.36 -6.60
C VAL A 61 -7.81 2.44 -6.83
N VAL A 62 -7.11 1.36 -6.54
CA VAL A 62 -5.64 1.26 -6.62
C VAL A 62 -5.24 0.07 -7.49
N THR A 63 -4.05 0.10 -8.10
CA THR A 63 -3.60 -0.96 -9.02
C THR A 63 -2.34 -1.64 -8.50
N ALA A 64 -2.38 -2.96 -8.36
CA ALA A 64 -1.24 -3.76 -7.95
C ALA A 64 -0.26 -3.97 -9.11
N LYS A 65 0.71 -3.06 -9.28
CA LYS A 65 1.71 -3.11 -10.37
C LYS A 65 2.80 -4.19 -10.19
N ASP A 66 2.99 -4.65 -8.96
CA ASP A 66 3.96 -5.68 -8.61
C ASP A 66 3.56 -6.40 -7.31
N LEU A 67 4.30 -7.44 -6.95
CA LEU A 67 4.00 -8.30 -5.80
C LEU A 67 3.98 -7.55 -4.46
N ARG A 68 5.02 -6.76 -4.16
CA ARG A 68 5.21 -6.14 -2.84
C ARG A 68 4.39 -4.85 -2.74
N GLY A 69 4.40 -4.05 -3.80
CA GLY A 69 3.56 -2.87 -3.93
C GLY A 69 2.07 -3.23 -3.89
N GLY A 70 1.66 -4.28 -4.60
CA GLY A 70 0.29 -4.78 -4.58
C GLY A 70 -0.19 -5.18 -3.18
N MET A 71 0.60 -5.98 -2.46
CA MET A 71 0.26 -6.34 -1.08
C MET A 71 0.22 -5.12 -0.16
N SER A 72 1.12 -4.14 -0.36
CA SER A 72 1.16 -2.91 0.42
C SER A 72 -0.12 -2.07 0.19
N LEU A 73 -0.55 -1.93 -1.06
CA LEU A 73 -1.79 -1.24 -1.41
C LEU A 73 -3.02 -1.98 -0.88
N LEU A 74 -3.03 -3.31 -0.89
CA LEU A 74 -4.11 -4.08 -0.25
C LEU A 74 -4.19 -3.75 1.25
N LEU A 75 -3.07 -3.72 1.96
CA LEU A 75 -3.04 -3.34 3.38
C LEU A 75 -3.50 -1.89 3.60
N ALA A 76 -3.09 -0.96 2.73
CA ALA A 76 -3.59 0.41 2.76
C ALA A 76 -5.11 0.46 2.60
N THR A 77 -5.65 -0.32 1.66
CA THR A 77 -7.11 -0.34 1.43
C THR A 77 -7.89 -0.93 2.60
N LEU A 78 -7.30 -1.89 3.33
CA LEU A 78 -7.89 -2.47 4.54
C LEU A 78 -7.91 -1.49 5.72
N SER A 79 -6.99 -0.53 5.77
CA SER A 79 -6.96 0.51 6.81
C SER A 79 -7.80 1.74 6.44
N ALA A 80 -8.27 1.85 5.20
CA ALA A 80 -9.09 2.96 4.74
C ALA A 80 -10.52 2.89 5.29
N LYS A 81 -11.11 4.04 5.59
CA LYS A 81 -12.49 4.11 6.11
C LYS A 81 -13.51 4.06 4.97
N GLY A 82 -13.87 2.85 4.56
CA GLY A 82 -14.88 2.60 3.52
C GLY A 82 -14.47 1.46 2.60
N THR A 83 -15.14 1.32 1.46
CA THR A 83 -14.86 0.25 0.49
C THR A 83 -13.91 0.72 -0.60
N SER A 84 -12.78 0.03 -0.73
CA SER A 84 -11.79 0.26 -1.80
C SER A 84 -11.80 -0.89 -2.81
N LYS A 85 -11.11 -0.71 -3.94
CA LYS A 85 -10.89 -1.78 -4.93
C LYS A 85 -9.41 -1.87 -5.30
N VAL A 86 -8.87 -3.10 -5.32
CA VAL A 86 -7.52 -3.39 -5.81
C VAL A 86 -7.63 -4.05 -7.18
N LEU A 87 -7.09 -3.39 -8.20
CA LEU A 87 -7.01 -3.88 -9.57
C LEU A 87 -5.73 -4.70 -9.77
N GLU A 88 -5.75 -5.58 -10.78
CA GLU A 88 -4.64 -6.48 -11.16
C GLU A 88 -4.07 -7.33 -9.99
N PRO A 89 -4.92 -7.95 -9.14
CA PRO A 89 -4.44 -8.67 -7.97
C PRO A 89 -3.60 -9.93 -8.32
N VAL A 90 -3.56 -10.34 -9.59
CA VAL A 90 -2.68 -11.40 -10.11
C VAL A 90 -1.21 -11.18 -9.74
N HIS A 91 -0.77 -9.94 -9.58
CA HIS A 91 0.60 -9.65 -9.13
C HIS A 91 0.85 -10.07 -7.68
N ILE A 92 -0.17 -9.98 -6.81
CA ILE A 92 -0.12 -10.41 -5.40
C ILE A 92 -0.15 -11.94 -5.33
N ASP A 93 -1.01 -12.56 -6.15
CA ASP A 93 -1.22 -14.00 -6.21
C ASP A 93 0.10 -14.77 -6.50
N ARG A 94 1.07 -14.13 -7.18
CA ARG A 94 2.38 -14.72 -7.52
C ARG A 94 3.31 -15.00 -6.33
N GLY A 95 3.02 -14.47 -5.15
CA GLY A 95 3.93 -14.63 -4.00
C GLY A 95 3.28 -14.60 -2.62
N TYR A 96 1.95 -14.48 -2.57
CA TYR A 96 1.17 -14.65 -1.34
C TYR A 96 0.09 -15.70 -1.58
N GLU A 97 0.27 -16.87 -1.00
CA GLU A 97 -0.72 -17.95 -1.05
C GLU A 97 -1.85 -17.70 -0.05
N SER A 98 -3.09 -17.88 -0.49
CA SER A 98 -4.32 -17.80 0.33
C SER A 98 -4.36 -16.57 1.25
N TYR A 99 -3.89 -15.42 0.76
CA TYR A 99 -3.83 -14.19 1.56
C TYR A 99 -5.21 -13.67 1.91
N ILE A 100 -6.21 -13.89 1.05
CA ILE A 100 -7.60 -13.48 1.28
C ILE A 100 -8.15 -14.22 2.50
N GLU A 101 -7.99 -15.55 2.55
CA GLU A 101 -8.41 -16.41 3.63
C GLU A 101 -7.69 -16.07 4.93
N LYS A 102 -6.38 -15.81 4.86
CA LYS A 102 -5.57 -15.38 6.01
C LYS A 102 -6.04 -14.03 6.55
N ILE A 103 -6.31 -13.05 5.69
CA ILE A 103 -6.80 -11.73 6.09
C ILE A 103 -8.19 -11.85 6.72
N LYS A 104 -9.11 -12.62 6.10
CA LYS A 104 -10.43 -12.92 6.69
C LYS A 104 -10.32 -13.59 8.05
N GLY A 105 -9.41 -14.55 8.20
CA GLY A 105 -9.14 -15.23 9.47
C GLY A 105 -8.63 -14.30 10.58
N LEU A 106 -8.04 -13.16 10.21
CA LEU A 106 -7.63 -12.10 11.13
C LEU A 106 -8.72 -11.04 11.36
N GLY A 107 -9.92 -11.22 10.79
CA GLY A 107 -11.05 -10.29 10.91
C GLY A 107 -11.07 -9.17 9.86
N GLY A 108 -10.22 -9.23 8.83
CA GLY A 108 -10.26 -8.28 7.72
C GLY A 108 -11.41 -8.57 6.75
N ASP A 109 -12.08 -7.52 6.29
CA ASP A 109 -13.14 -7.60 5.28
C ASP A 109 -12.56 -7.43 3.87
N VAL A 110 -12.38 -8.54 3.17
CA VAL A 110 -11.82 -8.58 1.81
C VAL A 110 -12.50 -9.68 1.00
N GLU A 111 -12.80 -9.42 -0.27
CA GLU A 111 -13.38 -10.42 -1.15
C GLU A 111 -12.76 -10.34 -2.55
N ARG A 112 -12.60 -11.51 -3.19
CA ARG A 112 -12.24 -11.57 -4.61
C ARG A 112 -13.53 -11.48 -5.42
N LYS A 113 -13.64 -10.46 -6.28
CA LYS A 113 -14.68 -10.40 -7.30
C LYS A 113 -14.06 -10.72 -8.65
N ASN A 114 -14.66 -11.67 -9.35
CA ASN A 114 -14.42 -11.86 -10.78
C ASN A 114 -15.32 -10.85 -11.49
N SER A 115 -14.71 -9.93 -12.24
CA SER A 115 -15.41 -9.02 -13.15
C SER A 115 -15.31 -9.56 -14.56
#